data_AF-A0A844B7Q2-F1
#
_entry.id   AF-A0A844B7Q2-F1
#
_cell.length_a   1.000
_cell.length_b   1.000
_cell.length_c   1.000
_cell.angle_alpha   90.00
_cell.angle_beta   90.00
_cell.angle_gamma   90.00
#
_symmetry.space_group_name_H-M   'P 1'
#
loop_
_entity.id
_entity.type
_entity.pdbx_description
1 polymer ?
#
loop_
_entity_poly.entity_id
_entity_poly.type
_entity_poly.pdbx_seq_one_letter_code
_entity_poly.pdbx_strand_id
1 'polypeptide(L)'
;MSPTRTDVVNKAHALFGETQAAAALALVDDYGTQSREGEVNRVKLAILEVSDGKLSRLAYFVMCAKIDYRDVLVGGKLPAMTDEEEAKWQASANRFMALWSKK
;
A
#
# COMPACT_ATOMS: atom_id res chain seq x y z
N MET A 1 17.68 4.85 12.59
CA MET A 1 17.76 3.39 12.37
C MET A 1 16.90 3.04 11.16
N SER A 2 17.34 2.12 10.32
CA SER A 2 16.52 1.60 9.23
C SER A 2 15.45 0.65 9.79
N PRO A 3 14.20 0.68 9.27
CA PRO A 3 13.16 -0.22 9.74
C PRO A 3 13.51 -1.69 9.55
N THR A 4 13.09 -2.50 10.50
CA THR A 4 13.32 -3.95 10.56
C THR A 4 12.10 -4.73 10.10
N ARG A 5 12.27 -6.04 9.89
CA ARG A 5 11.14 -6.94 9.62
C ARG A 5 10.17 -6.97 10.81
N THR A 6 10.68 -6.92 12.03
CA THR A 6 9.85 -6.88 13.25
C THR A 6 8.93 -5.67 13.25
N ASP A 7 9.40 -4.51 12.78
CA ASP A 7 8.56 -3.31 12.68
C ASP A 7 7.40 -3.51 11.70
N VAL A 8 7.64 -4.17 10.56
CA VAL A 8 6.60 -4.51 9.56
C VAL A 8 5.55 -5.45 10.17
N VAL A 9 6.00 -6.48 10.89
CA VAL A 9 5.11 -7.43 11.58
C VAL A 9 4.26 -6.70 12.62
N ASN A 10 4.88 -5.93 13.51
CA ASN A 10 4.17 -5.18 14.54
C ASN A 10 3.13 -4.21 13.95
N LYS A 11 3.46 -3.53 12.84
CA LYS A 11 2.53 -2.64 12.14
C LYS A 11 1.36 -3.42 11.53
N ALA A 12 1.60 -4.58 10.94
CA ALA A 12 0.54 -5.42 10.37
C ALA A 12 -0.43 -5.91 11.45
N HIS A 13 0.07 -6.38 12.60
CA HIS A 13 -0.78 -6.75 13.74
C HIS A 13 -1.57 -5.55 14.28
N ALA A 14 -0.96 -4.37 14.36
CA ALA A 14 -1.63 -3.17 14.84
C ALA A 14 -2.79 -2.69 13.94
N LEU A 15 -2.65 -2.82 12.61
CA LEU A 15 -3.66 -2.35 11.65
C LEU A 15 -4.74 -3.39 11.33
N PHE A 16 -4.37 -4.67 11.27
CA PHE A 16 -5.25 -5.73 10.77
C PHE A 16 -5.71 -6.70 11.87
N GLY A 17 -5.11 -6.64 13.06
CA GLY A 17 -5.35 -7.60 14.12
C GLY A 17 -4.82 -9.01 13.80
N GLU A 18 -4.92 -9.90 14.77
CA GLU A 18 -4.31 -11.24 14.71
C GLU A 18 -4.81 -12.09 13.54
N THR A 19 -6.10 -11.97 13.22
CA THR A 19 -6.76 -12.79 12.20
C THR A 19 -6.33 -12.43 10.77
N GLN A 20 -6.04 -11.15 10.51
CA GLN A 20 -5.76 -10.65 9.15
C GLN A 20 -4.31 -10.23 8.92
N ALA A 21 -3.50 -10.08 9.98
CA ALA A 21 -2.09 -9.72 9.88
C ALA A 21 -1.30 -10.68 8.98
N ALA A 22 -1.54 -11.99 9.08
CA ALA A 22 -0.87 -12.98 8.24
C ALA A 22 -1.16 -12.78 6.74
N ALA A 23 -2.41 -12.47 6.38
CA ALA A 23 -2.80 -12.17 5.01
C ALA A 23 -2.19 -10.86 4.52
N ALA A 24 -2.20 -9.81 5.36
CA ALA A 24 -1.56 -8.53 5.05
C ALA A 24 -0.05 -8.69 4.80
N LEU A 25 0.63 -9.45 5.67
CA LEU A 25 2.05 -9.75 5.55
C LEU A 25 2.38 -10.49 4.27
N ALA A 26 1.59 -11.51 3.92
CA ALA A 26 1.77 -12.25 2.67
C ALA A 26 1.66 -11.35 1.43
N LEU A 27 0.73 -10.38 1.44
CA LEU A 27 0.58 -9.43 0.33
C LEU A 27 1.75 -8.46 0.25
N VAL A 28 2.18 -7.85 1.36
CA VAL A 28 3.28 -6.88 1.32
C VAL A 28 4.65 -7.55 1.10
N ASP A 29 4.77 -8.85 1.36
CA ASP A 29 5.99 -9.62 1.11
C ASP A 29 6.31 -9.85 -0.36
N ASP A 30 5.37 -9.57 -1.25
CA ASP A 30 5.62 -9.54 -2.69
C ASP A 30 6.56 -8.38 -3.10
N TYR A 31 6.69 -7.33 -2.28
CA TYR A 31 7.67 -6.26 -2.47
C TYR A 31 9.04 -6.61 -1.86
N GLY A 32 10.12 -6.29 -2.57
CA GLY A 32 11.49 -6.67 -2.24
C GLY A 32 11.92 -8.02 -2.85
N THR A 33 11.18 -8.54 -3.82
CA THR A 33 11.47 -9.80 -4.54
C THR A 33 12.36 -9.57 -5.76
N GLN A 34 12.44 -8.34 -6.27
CA GLN A 34 13.32 -7.97 -7.40
C GLN A 34 14.52 -7.15 -6.92
N SER A 35 15.67 -7.30 -7.57
CA SER A 35 16.91 -6.58 -7.20
C SER A 35 16.81 -5.05 -7.29
N ARG A 36 15.88 -4.53 -8.09
CA ARG A 36 15.60 -3.09 -8.23
C ARG A 36 14.70 -2.52 -7.14
N GLU A 37 14.06 -3.38 -6.32
CA GLU A 37 13.13 -2.97 -5.27
C GLU A 37 13.92 -2.62 -4.00
N GLY A 38 14.17 -1.32 -3.80
CA GLY A 38 14.96 -0.79 -2.69
C GLY A 38 14.15 -0.55 -1.42
N GLU A 39 14.86 -0.26 -0.33
CA GLU A 39 14.29 0.21 0.95
C GLU A 39 13.16 -0.69 1.50
N VAL A 40 13.30 -2.01 1.31
CA VAL A 40 12.26 -3.03 1.47
C VAL A 40 11.35 -2.82 2.68
N ASN A 41 11.91 -2.81 3.91
CA ASN A 41 11.08 -2.69 5.12
C ASN A 41 10.42 -1.31 5.24
N ARG A 42 11.08 -0.24 4.78
CA ARG A 42 10.53 1.13 4.80
C ARG A 42 9.34 1.24 3.86
N VAL A 43 9.44 0.63 2.67
CA VAL A 43 8.34 0.62 1.69
C VAL A 43 7.20 -0.28 2.16
N LYS A 44 7.49 -1.47 2.71
CA LYS A 44 6.45 -2.33 3.30
C LYS A 44 5.66 -1.62 4.40
N LEU A 45 6.32 -0.87 5.27
CA LEU A 45 5.64 -0.03 6.27
C LEU A 45 4.76 1.04 5.63
N ALA A 46 5.28 1.75 4.63
CA ALA A 46 4.50 2.76 3.93
C ALA A 46 3.26 2.16 3.25
N ILE A 47 3.38 1.00 2.59
CA ILE A 47 2.26 0.26 1.99
C ILE A 47 1.18 -0.07 3.03
N LEU A 48 1.59 -0.58 4.20
CA LEU A 48 0.66 -0.87 5.30
C LEU A 48 -0.05 0.40 5.77
N GLU A 49 0.68 1.51 5.93
CA GLU A 49 0.12 2.78 6.38
C GLU A 49 -0.87 3.37 5.39
N VAL A 50 -0.54 3.44 4.09
CA VAL A 50 -1.45 3.98 3.07
C VAL A 50 -2.65 3.07 2.79
N SER A 51 -2.58 1.80 3.17
CA SER A 51 -3.71 0.88 3.05
C SER A 51 -4.83 1.18 4.05
N ASP A 52 -4.54 1.91 5.13
CA ASP A 52 -5.51 2.29 6.16
C ASP A 52 -6.28 1.08 6.73
N GLY A 53 -5.57 -0.03 6.95
CA GLY A 53 -6.15 -1.28 7.47
C GLY A 53 -7.06 -2.04 6.49
N LYS A 54 -7.16 -1.60 5.22
CA LYS A 54 -7.99 -2.24 4.20
C LYS A 54 -7.16 -3.21 3.35
N LEU A 55 -7.35 -4.52 3.53
CA LEU A 55 -6.63 -5.58 2.78
C LEU A 55 -6.75 -5.40 1.26
N SER A 56 -7.92 -4.95 0.79
CA SER A 56 -8.20 -4.71 -0.63
C SER A 56 -7.28 -3.67 -1.28
N ARG A 57 -6.66 -2.78 -0.49
CA ARG A 57 -5.77 -1.73 -1.00
C ARG A 57 -4.31 -2.17 -1.08
N LEU A 58 -3.92 -3.22 -0.35
CA LEU A 58 -2.51 -3.64 -0.29
C LEU A 58 -1.98 -4.04 -1.67
N ALA A 59 -2.74 -4.83 -2.44
CA ALA A 59 -2.32 -5.25 -3.78
C ALA A 59 -2.07 -4.05 -4.71
N TYR A 60 -2.91 -3.02 -4.64
CA TYR A 60 -2.74 -1.79 -5.41
C TYR A 60 -1.42 -1.08 -5.04
N PHE A 61 -1.18 -0.86 -3.75
CA PHE A 61 0.02 -0.13 -3.31
C PHE A 61 1.32 -0.93 -3.48
N VAL A 62 1.27 -2.27 -3.41
CA VAL A 62 2.39 -3.13 -3.82
C VAL A 62 2.72 -2.90 -5.30
N MET A 63 1.72 -2.89 -6.18
CA MET A 63 1.93 -2.62 -7.61
C MET A 63 2.49 -1.22 -7.87
N CYS A 64 1.98 -0.19 -7.18
CA CYS A 64 2.55 1.16 -7.24
C CYS A 64 4.02 1.15 -6.83
N ALA A 65 4.37 0.48 -5.73
CA ALA A 65 5.74 0.43 -5.25
C ALA A 65 6.69 -0.30 -6.22
N LYS A 66 6.21 -1.34 -6.91
CA LYS A 66 6.98 -2.07 -7.95
C LYS A 66 7.25 -1.23 -9.20
N ILE A 67 6.43 -0.21 -9.46
CA ILE A 67 6.65 0.75 -10.54
C ILE A 67 7.62 1.83 -10.07
N ASP A 68 7.27 2.53 -9.00
CA ASP A 68 8.13 3.50 -8.31
C ASP A 68 7.77 3.58 -6.82
N TYR A 69 8.65 3.05 -5.97
CA TYR A 69 8.42 3.02 -4.53
C TYR A 69 8.41 4.41 -3.89
N ARG A 70 9.00 5.42 -4.56
CA ARG A 70 9.07 6.78 -4.03
C ARG A 70 7.69 7.43 -3.93
N ASP A 71 6.78 7.10 -4.84
CA ASP A 71 5.40 7.60 -4.81
C ASP A 71 4.65 7.09 -3.58
N VAL A 72 4.88 5.84 -3.19
CA VAL A 72 4.28 5.26 -1.98
C VAL A 72 4.87 5.88 -0.72
N LEU A 73 6.19 6.15 -0.71
CA LEU A 73 6.86 6.84 0.40
C LEU A 73 6.41 8.30 0.58
N VAL A 74 6.01 8.98 -0.50
CA VAL A 74 5.42 10.32 -0.44
C VAL A 74 3.97 10.22 0.03
N GLY A 75 3.19 9.29 -0.51
CA GLY A 75 1.79 9.07 -0.12
C GLY A 75 1.62 8.76 1.36
N GLY A 76 2.52 7.97 1.97
CA GLY A 76 2.49 7.65 3.40
C GLY A 76 2.69 8.85 4.34
N LYS A 77 3.07 10.03 3.81
CA LYS A 77 3.19 11.27 4.59
C LYS A 77 1.94 12.15 4.54
N LEU A 78 0.96 11.80 3.71
CA LEU A 78 -0.29 12.52 3.60
C LEU A 78 -1.29 12.01 4.65
N PRO A 79 -2.19 12.87 5.16
CA PRO A 79 -3.26 12.42 6.04
C PRO A 79 -4.16 11.40 5.31
N ALA A 80 -4.78 10.51 6.09
CA ALA A 80 -5.78 9.59 5.55
C ALA A 80 -6.90 10.39 4.88
N MET A 81 -7.31 9.97 3.68
CA MET A 81 -8.46 10.54 3.01
C MET A 81 -9.75 10.20 3.77
N THR A 82 -10.67 11.15 3.79
CA THR A 82 -12.04 10.90 4.23
C THR A 82 -12.75 9.95 3.26
N ASP A 83 -13.80 9.27 3.73
CA ASP A 83 -14.62 8.38 2.88
C ASP A 83 -15.20 9.13 1.67
N GLU A 84 -15.54 10.41 1.82
CA GLU A 84 -16.02 11.25 0.72
C GLU A 84 -14.94 11.54 -0.32
N GLU A 85 -13.72 11.85 0.13
CA GLU A 85 -12.58 12.05 -0.76
C GLU A 85 -12.23 10.75 -1.48
N GLU A 86 -12.25 9.62 -0.78
CA GLU A 86 -12.02 8.29 -1.36
C GLU A 86 -13.06 7.96 -2.42
N ALA A 87 -14.34 8.18 -2.15
CA ALA A 87 -15.42 7.98 -3.11
C ALA A 87 -15.24 8.86 -4.37
N LYS A 88 -14.87 10.14 -4.20
CA LYS A 88 -14.59 11.05 -5.31
C LYS A 88 -13.40 10.59 -6.14
N TRP A 89 -12.32 10.16 -5.49
CA TRP A 89 -11.12 9.69 -6.15
C TRP A 89 -11.38 8.41 -6.93
N GLN A 90 -12.10 7.46 -6.33
CA GLN A 90 -12.52 6.23 -6.98
C GLN A 90 -13.46 6.50 -8.17
N ALA A 91 -14.42 7.41 -8.03
CA ALA A 91 -15.30 7.80 -9.13
C ALA A 91 -14.52 8.44 -10.29
N SER A 92 -13.53 9.28 -9.99
CA SER A 92 -12.64 9.88 -10.98
C SER A 92 -11.81 8.82 -11.71
N ALA A 93 -11.20 7.89 -10.96
CA ALA A 93 -10.43 6.77 -11.52
C ALA A 93 -11.31 5.88 -12.43
N ASN A 94 -12.51 5.52 -11.98
CA ASN A 94 -13.46 4.73 -12.78
C ASN A 94 -13.84 5.45 -14.08
N ARG A 95 -14.09 6.77 -14.02
CA ARG A 95 -14.38 7.58 -15.20
C ARG A 95 -13.20 7.60 -16.18
N PHE A 96 -11.98 7.76 -15.68
CA PHE A 96 -10.77 7.75 -16.49
C PHE A 96 -10.57 6.38 -17.17
N MET A 97 -10.72 5.28 -16.42
CA MET A 97 -10.64 3.92 -16.95
C MET A 97 -11.68 3.65 -18.03
N ALA A 98 -12.92 4.13 -17.85
CA ALA A 98 -13.98 3.99 -18.85
C ALA A 98 -13.74 4.79 -20.14
N LEU A 99 -13.00 5.90 -20.06
CA LEU A 99 -12.59 6.67 -21.24
C LEU A 99 -11.44 5.98 -21.97
N TRP A 100 -10.52 5.35 -21.25
CA TRP A 100 -9.39 4.61 -21.83
C TRP A 100 -9.76 3.26 -22.43
N SER A 101 -10.79 2.58 -21.93
CA SER A 101 -11.27 1.30 -22.48
C SER A 101 -12.09 1.44 -23.78
N LYS A 102 -12.37 2.66 -24.24
CA LYS A 102 -13.08 2.96 -25.49
C LYS A 102 -12.17 3.11 -26.73
N LYS A 103 -10.98 2.51 -26.73
CA LYS A 103 -10.08 2.48 -27.90
C LYS A 103 -9.94 1.09 -28.48
#